data_AF-A0AAN1UDS9-F1
#
_entry.id   AF-A0AAN1UDS9-F1
#
_cell.length_a   1.000
_cell.length_b   1.000
_cell.length_c   1.000
_cell.angle_alpha   90.00
_cell.angle_beta   90.00
_cell.angle_gamma   90.00
#
_symmetry.space_group_name_H-M   'P 1'
#
loop_
_entity.id
_entity.type
_entity.pdbx_description
1 polymer ?
#
loop_
_entity_poly.entity_id
_entity_poly.type
_entity_poly.pdbx_seq_one_letter_code
_entity_poly.pdbx_strand_id
1 'polypeptide(L)'
;MKIEDLIKKIEEDKFNEKQLINLYNNAFSKQEIDEAEKESLIEAIEKNTRLRFPRAAKRIFGAKESVASQKLESLYVKLASKYDFTRNRLKNGVKAGGRMISGEYYIDVYLSYNNFQNQGAAIALTQENIDAELEVTVKRYCTHNENSGEIKKRTDTMDAFESCANTYDEYLSEVIN
;
A
#
# COMPACT_ATOMS: atom_id res chain seq x y z
N MET A 1 21.55 -17.96 -21.31
CA MET A 1 20.19 -17.44 -21.58
C MET A 1 20.23 -15.98 -21.18
N LYS A 2 19.78 -15.07 -22.05
CA LYS A 2 19.73 -13.65 -21.70
C LYS A 2 18.66 -13.43 -20.64
N ILE A 3 18.80 -12.38 -19.83
CA ILE A 3 17.84 -12.08 -18.76
C ILE A 3 16.47 -11.75 -19.35
N GLU A 4 16.43 -11.07 -20.49
CA GLU A 4 15.21 -10.79 -21.26
C GLU A 4 14.43 -12.08 -21.61
N ASP A 5 15.12 -13.12 -22.11
CA ASP A 5 14.50 -14.41 -22.44
C ASP A 5 13.95 -15.11 -21.18
N LEU A 6 14.61 -14.92 -20.04
CA LEU A 6 14.19 -15.48 -18.76
C LEU A 6 12.93 -14.78 -18.25
N ILE A 7 12.91 -13.44 -18.27
CA ILE A 7 11.75 -12.62 -17.89
C ILE A 7 10.53 -13.01 -18.73
N LYS A 8 10.69 -13.09 -20.06
CA LYS A 8 9.60 -13.53 -20.94
C LYS A 8 9.01 -14.89 -20.55
N LYS A 9 9.86 -15.87 -20.20
CA LYS A 9 9.40 -17.18 -19.74
C LYS A 9 8.67 -17.13 -18.39
N ILE A 10 9.06 -16.20 -17.50
CA ILE A 10 8.37 -15.94 -16.24
C ILE A 10 6.98 -15.38 -16.54
N GLU A 11 6.87 -14.38 -17.40
CA GLU A 11 5.59 -13.77 -17.82
C GLU A 11 4.67 -14.75 -18.54
N GLU A 12 5.23 -15.71 -19.30
CA GLU A 12 4.49 -16.80 -19.96
C GLU A 12 4.18 -17.99 -19.01
N ASP A 13 4.34 -17.82 -17.70
CA ASP A 13 4.00 -18.80 -16.66
C ASP A 13 4.73 -20.15 -16.76
N LYS A 14 5.87 -20.18 -17.44
CA LYS A 14 6.62 -21.43 -17.72
C LYS A 14 7.30 -22.04 -16.50
N PHE A 15 7.39 -21.30 -15.40
CA PHE A 15 8.01 -21.74 -14.16
C PHE A 15 6.96 -22.09 -13.10
N ASN A 16 7.23 -23.17 -12.34
CA ASN A 16 6.47 -23.51 -11.14
C ASN A 16 7.02 -22.78 -9.90
N GLU A 17 6.32 -22.88 -8.76
CA GLU A 17 6.70 -22.25 -7.49
C GLU A 17 8.17 -22.51 -7.13
N LYS A 18 8.61 -23.78 -7.09
CA LYS A 18 9.98 -24.13 -6.70
C LYS A 18 11.03 -23.51 -7.63
N GLN A 19 10.73 -23.46 -8.94
CA GLN A 19 11.63 -22.86 -9.91
C GLN A 19 11.73 -21.34 -9.73
N LEU A 20 10.61 -20.64 -9.49
CA LEU A 20 10.63 -19.20 -9.22
C LEU A 20 11.41 -18.85 -7.94
N ILE A 21 11.24 -19.64 -6.88
CA ILE A 21 12.01 -19.48 -5.63
C ILE A 21 13.51 -19.64 -5.88
N ASN A 22 13.88 -20.67 -6.64
CA ASN A 22 15.29 -20.90 -6.97
C ASN A 22 15.85 -19.78 -7.85
N LEU A 23 15.06 -19.25 -8.81
CA LEU A 23 15.46 -18.11 -9.62
C LEU A 23 15.70 -16.87 -8.77
N TYR A 24 14.80 -16.56 -7.83
CA TYR A 24 14.95 -15.46 -6.89
C TYR A 24 16.26 -15.56 -6.09
N ASN A 25 16.50 -16.71 -5.46
CA ASN A 25 17.71 -16.94 -4.65
C ASN A 25 19.00 -16.84 -5.50
N ASN A 26 18.95 -17.28 -6.75
CA ASN A 26 20.09 -17.21 -7.68
C ASN A 26 20.35 -15.77 -8.17
N ALA A 27 19.30 -14.99 -8.42
CA ALA A 27 19.42 -13.59 -8.81
C ALA A 27 20.05 -12.74 -7.69
N PHE A 28 19.79 -13.09 -6.42
CA PHE A 28 20.40 -12.42 -5.27
C PHE A 28 21.88 -12.80 -5.03
N SER A 29 22.31 -14.00 -5.42
CA SER A 29 23.63 -14.53 -5.08
C SER A 29 24.70 -14.32 -6.16
N LYS A 30 24.33 -13.95 -7.39
CA LYS A 30 25.27 -13.72 -8.48
C LYS A 30 25.65 -12.24 -8.60
N GLN A 31 26.94 -11.93 -8.48
CA GLN A 31 27.50 -10.57 -8.63
C GLN A 31 27.66 -10.12 -10.10
N GLU A 32 27.50 -11.01 -11.07
CA GLU A 32 27.77 -10.74 -12.50
C GLU A 32 26.55 -10.24 -13.29
N ILE A 33 25.47 -9.85 -12.60
CA ILE A 33 24.27 -9.30 -13.24
C ILE A 33 24.27 -7.79 -13.04
N ASP A 34 23.95 -7.03 -14.09
CA ASP A 34 23.73 -5.59 -13.97
C ASP A 34 22.59 -5.29 -12.99
N GLU A 35 22.70 -4.25 -12.19
CA GLU A 35 21.70 -3.98 -11.14
C GLU A 35 20.31 -3.67 -11.73
N ALA A 36 20.21 -3.02 -12.89
CA ALA A 36 18.92 -2.76 -13.54
C ALA A 36 18.30 -4.05 -14.11
N GLU A 37 19.12 -4.92 -14.70
CA GLU A 37 18.66 -6.25 -15.16
C GLU A 37 18.20 -7.12 -13.99
N LYS A 38 18.93 -7.06 -12.87
CA LYS A 38 18.59 -7.78 -11.64
C LYS A 38 17.28 -7.26 -11.05
N GLU A 39 17.10 -5.95 -10.96
CA GLU A 39 15.85 -5.34 -10.50
C GLU A 39 14.67 -5.80 -11.36
N SER A 40 14.77 -5.68 -12.69
CA SER A 40 13.74 -6.13 -13.63
C SER A 40 13.42 -7.63 -13.49
N LEU A 41 14.44 -8.47 -13.28
CA LEU A 41 14.25 -9.90 -13.07
C LEU A 41 13.54 -10.20 -11.75
N ILE A 42 13.92 -9.52 -10.65
CA ILE A 42 13.28 -9.69 -9.35
C ILE A 42 11.82 -9.23 -9.39
N GLU A 43 11.53 -8.10 -10.04
CA GLU A 43 10.16 -7.61 -10.24
C GLU A 43 9.30 -8.63 -11.00
N ALA A 44 9.81 -9.17 -12.11
CA ALA A 44 9.09 -10.19 -12.87
C ALA A 44 8.81 -11.45 -12.04
N ILE A 45 9.80 -11.92 -11.26
CA ILE A 45 9.64 -13.07 -10.37
C ILE A 45 8.61 -12.77 -9.28
N GLU A 46 8.71 -11.62 -8.59
CA GLU A 46 7.77 -11.25 -7.53
C GLU A 46 6.36 -11.15 -8.09
N LYS A 47 6.15 -10.40 -9.18
CA LYS A 47 4.84 -10.23 -9.83
C LYS A 47 4.22 -11.58 -10.15
N ASN A 48 4.95 -12.46 -10.84
CA ASN A 48 4.45 -13.79 -11.19
C ASN A 48 4.10 -14.62 -9.95
N THR A 49 4.97 -14.60 -8.94
CA THR A 49 4.79 -15.37 -7.71
C THR A 49 3.60 -14.85 -6.89
N ARG A 50 3.38 -13.52 -6.83
CA ARG A 50 2.22 -12.91 -6.17
C ARG A 50 0.90 -13.35 -6.78
N LEU A 51 0.83 -13.37 -8.12
CA LEU A 51 -0.37 -13.73 -8.86
C LEU A 51 -0.69 -15.23 -8.78
N ARG A 52 0.34 -16.09 -8.87
CA ARG A 52 0.13 -17.55 -9.01
C ARG A 52 0.33 -18.34 -7.71
N PHE A 53 1.20 -17.85 -6.83
CA PHE A 53 1.61 -18.55 -5.61
C PHE A 53 1.58 -17.62 -4.38
N PRO A 54 0.44 -16.99 -4.03
CA PRO A 54 0.37 -15.92 -3.03
C PRO A 54 0.88 -16.30 -1.64
N ARG A 55 0.72 -17.58 -1.24
CA ARG A 55 1.30 -18.09 0.03
C ARG A 55 2.82 -18.10 0.00
N ALA A 56 3.42 -18.55 -1.10
CA ALA A 56 4.85 -18.54 -1.29
C ALA A 56 5.37 -17.11 -1.37
N ALA A 57 4.69 -16.25 -2.13
CA ALA A 57 5.04 -14.83 -2.24
C ALA A 57 5.05 -14.15 -0.86
N LYS A 58 4.01 -14.38 -0.03
CA LYS A 58 3.96 -13.82 1.32
C LYS A 58 5.13 -14.26 2.20
N ARG A 59 5.59 -15.51 2.05
CA ARG A 59 6.72 -16.04 2.81
C ARG A 59 8.06 -15.43 2.37
N ILE A 60 8.22 -15.14 1.08
CA ILE A 60 9.51 -14.71 0.50
C ILE A 60 9.64 -13.19 0.52
N PHE A 61 8.61 -12.50 0.06
CA PHE A 61 8.59 -11.05 -0.15
C PHE A 61 7.82 -10.30 0.96
N GLY A 62 7.29 -11.01 1.96
CA GLY A 62 6.44 -10.42 2.99
C GLY A 62 5.03 -10.08 2.50
N ALA A 63 4.27 -9.33 3.29
CA ALA A 63 2.93 -8.89 2.89
C ALA A 63 2.99 -7.84 1.75
N LYS A 64 2.07 -7.91 0.79
CA LYS A 64 2.07 -7.03 -0.40
C LYS A 64 1.90 -5.56 -0.04
N GLU A 65 1.20 -5.28 1.05
CA GLU A 65 0.91 -3.96 1.58
C GLU A 65 1.96 -3.45 2.58
N SER A 66 3.06 -4.18 2.79
CA SER A 66 4.02 -3.90 3.85
C SER A 66 4.65 -2.50 3.74
N VAL A 67 5.10 -2.11 2.54
CA VAL A 67 5.69 -0.78 2.28
C VAL A 67 4.66 0.33 2.54
N ALA A 68 3.45 0.19 1.99
CA ALA A 68 2.36 1.15 2.19
C ALA A 68 1.98 1.27 3.68
N SER A 69 1.89 0.14 4.38
CA SER A 69 1.56 0.09 5.81
C SER A 69 2.64 0.74 6.67
N GLN A 70 3.92 0.49 6.40
CA GLN A 70 5.03 1.10 7.15
C GLN A 70 5.07 2.62 6.97
N LYS A 71 4.79 3.11 5.75
CA LYS A 71 4.75 4.53 5.45
C LYS A 71 3.62 5.23 6.20
N LEU A 72 2.43 4.62 6.25
CA LEU A 72 1.33 5.12 7.07
C LEU A 72 1.58 4.97 8.58
N GLU A 73 2.22 3.89 9.03
CA GLU A 73 2.52 3.69 10.46
C GLU A 73 3.50 4.76 10.96
N SER A 74 4.50 5.11 10.15
CA SER A 74 5.43 6.21 10.44
C SER A 74 4.71 7.56 10.58
N LEU A 75 3.75 7.82 9.69
CA LEU A 75 2.87 9.00 9.79
C LEU A 75 2.01 8.95 11.06
N TYR A 76 1.44 7.81 11.40
CA TYR A 76 0.63 7.64 12.60
C TYR A 76 1.43 7.93 13.87
N VAL A 77 2.65 7.39 13.99
CA VAL A 77 3.53 7.66 15.14
C VAL A 77 3.81 9.15 15.29
N LYS A 78 4.09 9.86 14.18
CA LYS A 78 4.27 11.31 14.17
C LYS A 78 3.01 12.03 14.66
N LEU A 79 1.84 11.69 14.14
CA LEU A 79 0.57 12.33 14.50
C LEU A 79 0.14 12.02 15.94
N ALA A 80 0.39 10.82 16.44
CA ALA A 80 0.06 10.40 17.80
C ALA A 80 0.89 11.15 18.87
N SER A 81 2.02 11.76 18.49
CA SER A 81 2.75 12.68 19.37
C SER A 81 2.11 14.08 19.47
N LYS A 82 1.24 14.43 18.52
CA LYS A 82 0.60 15.76 18.38
C LYS A 82 -0.86 15.76 18.83
N TYR A 83 -1.59 14.68 18.60
CA TYR A 83 -3.03 14.59 18.80
C TYR A 83 -3.44 13.48 19.75
N ASP A 84 -4.51 13.72 20.50
CA ASP A 84 -5.17 12.70 21.31
C ASP A 84 -6.20 11.92 20.48
N PHE A 85 -5.87 10.67 20.16
CA PHE A 85 -6.74 9.77 19.41
C PHE A 85 -7.72 8.97 20.30
N THR A 86 -7.81 9.23 21.61
CA THR A 86 -8.74 8.51 22.51
C THR A 86 -10.21 8.69 22.13
N ARG A 87 -10.55 9.81 21.49
CA ARG A 87 -11.90 10.11 20.99
C ARG A 87 -12.20 9.57 19.61
N ASN A 88 -11.28 8.81 19.01
CA ASN A 88 -11.55 8.15 17.75
C ASN A 88 -12.59 7.05 17.95
N ARG A 89 -13.73 7.15 17.26
CA ARG A 89 -14.77 6.11 17.26
C ARG A 89 -14.40 4.91 16.38
N LEU A 90 -13.34 5.04 15.59
CA LEU A 90 -12.76 3.98 14.79
C LEU A 90 -11.52 3.41 15.50
N LYS A 91 -11.02 2.28 15.00
CA LYS A 91 -9.73 1.74 15.45
C LYS A 91 -8.60 2.77 15.22
N ASN A 92 -7.60 2.82 16.09
CA ASN A 92 -6.39 3.63 15.86
C ASN A 92 -5.31 2.85 15.10
N GLY A 93 -4.38 3.56 14.46
CA GLY A 93 -3.34 2.98 13.63
C GLY A 93 -3.82 2.52 12.25
N VAL A 94 -2.89 1.89 11.50
CA VAL A 94 -3.12 1.46 10.11
C VAL A 94 -4.09 0.29 10.03
N LYS A 95 -4.97 0.32 9.02
CA LYS A 95 -6.00 -0.70 8.79
C LYS A 95 -5.96 -1.17 7.34
N ALA A 96 -6.24 -2.46 7.15
CA ALA A 96 -6.65 -2.97 5.85
C ALA A 96 -8.04 -2.39 5.50
N GLY A 97 -8.15 -1.82 4.32
CA GLY A 97 -9.40 -1.34 3.76
C GLY A 97 -10.25 -2.46 3.18
N GLY A 98 -11.55 -2.18 3.09
CA GLY A 98 -12.54 -3.15 2.64
C GLY A 98 -12.27 -3.67 1.23
N ARG A 99 -11.69 -2.85 0.36
CA ARG A 99 -11.41 -3.21 -1.05
C ARG A 99 -10.27 -4.20 -1.16
N MET A 100 -9.26 -4.11 -0.30
CA MET A 100 -8.20 -5.14 -0.24
C MET A 100 -8.72 -6.44 0.37
N ILE A 101 -9.60 -6.36 1.37
CA ILE A 101 -10.20 -7.54 2.01
C ILE A 101 -11.12 -8.28 1.03
N SER A 102 -11.91 -7.55 0.23
CA SER A 102 -12.78 -8.13 -0.79
C SER A 102 -12.02 -8.63 -2.02
N GLY A 103 -10.77 -8.20 -2.21
CA GLY A 103 -9.96 -8.49 -3.40
C GLY A 103 -10.23 -7.56 -4.58
N GLU A 104 -11.04 -6.51 -4.40
CA GLU A 104 -11.27 -5.46 -5.40
C GLU A 104 -9.99 -4.66 -5.69
N TYR A 105 -9.17 -4.43 -4.67
CA TYR A 105 -7.89 -3.73 -4.79
C TYR A 105 -6.73 -4.64 -4.41
N TYR A 106 -5.62 -4.53 -5.13
CA TYR A 106 -4.38 -5.19 -4.76
C TYR A 106 -3.81 -4.62 -3.45
N ILE A 107 -3.84 -3.31 -3.24
CA ILE A 107 -3.52 -2.66 -1.95
C ILE A 107 -4.64 -1.67 -1.61
N ASP A 108 -5.10 -1.71 -0.36
CA ASP A 108 -5.98 -0.71 0.24
C ASP A 108 -5.67 -0.72 1.74
N VAL A 109 -4.86 0.25 2.17
CA VAL A 109 -4.51 0.46 3.58
C VAL A 109 -4.68 1.92 3.94
N TYR A 110 -5.13 2.21 5.15
CA TYR A 110 -5.49 3.58 5.51
C TYR A 110 -5.37 3.87 7.01
N LEU A 111 -5.27 5.16 7.30
CA LEU A 111 -5.48 5.77 8.61
C LEU A 111 -6.80 6.54 8.58
N SER A 112 -7.53 6.53 9.69
CA SER A 112 -8.72 7.35 9.82
C SER A 112 -9.05 7.72 11.26
N TYR A 113 -9.66 8.90 11.39
CA TYR A 113 -10.23 9.42 12.62
C TYR A 113 -11.69 9.81 12.39
N ASN A 114 -12.57 9.49 13.34
CA ASN A 114 -13.93 9.99 13.39
C ASN A 114 -14.35 10.33 14.82
N ASN A 115 -14.83 11.55 15.04
CA ASN A 115 -15.27 12.02 16.36
C ASN A 115 -16.76 11.75 16.62
N PHE A 116 -17.23 12.10 17.82
CA PHE A 116 -18.64 11.94 18.24
C PHE A 116 -19.63 12.81 17.49
N GLN A 117 -19.17 13.86 16.80
CA GLN A 117 -20.00 14.69 15.92
C GLN A 117 -20.06 14.12 14.49
N ASN A 118 -19.60 12.89 14.30
CA ASN A 118 -19.51 12.19 13.03
C ASN A 118 -18.60 12.85 11.98
N GLN A 119 -17.76 13.80 12.41
CA GLN A 119 -16.75 14.44 11.58
C GLN A 119 -15.49 13.58 11.56
N GLY A 120 -14.90 13.38 10.38
CA GLY A 120 -13.68 12.58 10.26
C GLY A 120 -12.75 13.02 9.15
N ALA A 121 -11.56 12.45 9.20
CA ALA A 121 -10.53 12.58 8.19
C ALA A 121 -9.86 11.21 7.96
N ALA A 122 -9.43 10.95 6.74
CA ALA A 122 -8.70 9.73 6.40
C ALA A 122 -7.59 10.00 5.37
N ILE A 123 -6.52 9.22 5.44
CA ILE A 123 -5.51 9.09 4.41
C ILE A 123 -5.35 7.60 4.07
N ALA A 124 -5.40 7.27 2.79
CA ALA A 124 -5.36 5.91 2.28
C ALA A 124 -4.29 5.78 1.19
N LEU A 125 -3.62 4.63 1.15
CA LEU A 125 -2.76 4.21 0.06
C LEU A 125 -3.42 3.04 -0.66
N THR A 126 -3.66 3.22 -1.95
CA THR A 126 -4.47 2.29 -2.76
C THR A 126 -3.77 1.94 -4.06
N GLN A 127 -3.85 0.68 -4.45
CA GLN A 127 -3.33 0.14 -5.71
C GLN A 127 -4.39 -0.81 -6.27
N GLU A 128 -4.98 -0.50 -7.42
CA GLU A 128 -6.10 -1.27 -7.97
C GLU A 128 -5.68 -2.70 -8.32
N ASN A 129 -4.57 -2.84 -9.02
CA ASN A 129 -3.97 -4.13 -9.39
C ASN A 129 -2.44 -4.06 -9.27
N ILE A 130 -1.74 -5.18 -9.44
CA ILE A 130 -0.28 -5.24 -9.24
C ILE A 130 0.53 -4.36 -10.22
N ASP A 131 -0.07 -3.96 -11.34
CA ASP A 131 0.56 -3.15 -12.39
C ASP A 131 0.19 -1.67 -12.30
N ALA A 132 -0.80 -1.32 -11.46
CA ALA A 132 -1.17 0.06 -11.23
C ALA A 132 -0.15 0.74 -10.30
N GLU A 133 0.00 2.06 -10.42
CA GLU A 133 0.76 2.83 -9.45
C GLU A 133 0.05 2.86 -8.09
N LEU A 134 0.83 3.00 -7.01
CA LEU A 134 0.28 3.24 -5.69
C LEU A 134 -0.17 4.71 -5.62
N GLU A 135 -1.43 4.94 -5.26
CA GLU A 135 -2.01 6.27 -5.10
C GLU A 135 -2.15 6.63 -3.62
N VAL A 136 -2.07 7.91 -3.30
CA VAL A 136 -2.42 8.47 -1.99
C VAL A 136 -3.72 9.28 -2.10
N THR A 137 -4.70 8.94 -1.29
CA THR A 137 -5.96 9.69 -1.18
C THR A 137 -6.13 10.22 0.24
N VAL A 138 -6.33 11.52 0.37
CA VAL A 138 -6.68 12.18 1.64
C VAL A 138 -8.07 12.79 1.54
N LYS A 139 -8.89 12.61 2.57
CA LYS A 139 -10.25 13.13 2.60
C LYS A 139 -10.68 13.65 3.97
N ARG A 140 -11.51 14.67 3.94
CA ARG A 140 -12.34 15.18 5.04
C ARG A 140 -13.78 14.75 4.78
N TYR A 141 -14.45 14.19 5.77
CA TYR A 141 -15.79 13.64 5.57
C TYR A 141 -16.68 13.82 6.80
N CYS A 142 -17.98 13.70 6.56
CA CYS A 142 -19.00 13.58 7.61
C CYS A 142 -19.82 12.30 7.39
N THR A 143 -20.33 11.72 8.47
CA THR A 143 -21.22 10.55 8.42
C THR A 143 -22.51 10.80 9.20
N HIS A 144 -23.53 9.98 8.97
CA HIS A 144 -24.76 9.92 9.78
C HIS A 144 -25.50 11.27 9.98
N ASN A 145 -25.51 12.14 8.97
CA ASN A 145 -26.38 13.33 8.88
C ASN A 145 -26.77 13.67 7.43
N GLU A 146 -27.63 14.67 7.23
CA GLU A 146 -28.09 15.13 5.89
C GLU A 146 -26.93 15.57 4.98
N ASN A 147 -25.82 16.02 5.58
CA ASN A 147 -24.59 16.43 4.88
C ASN A 147 -23.52 15.33 4.87
N SER A 148 -23.93 14.05 4.95
CA SER A 148 -22.98 12.93 4.92
C SER A 148 -22.27 12.85 3.58
N GLY A 149 -21.00 12.49 3.62
CA GLY A 149 -20.19 12.31 2.42
C GLY A 149 -18.82 12.94 2.54
N GLU A 150 -18.14 13.00 1.40
CA GLU A 150 -16.84 13.63 1.25
C GLU A 150 -17.03 15.16 1.20
N ILE A 151 -16.39 15.87 2.12
CA ILE A 151 -16.39 17.34 2.19
C ILE A 151 -15.23 17.89 1.37
N LYS A 152 -14.04 17.30 1.53
CA LYS A 152 -12.84 17.60 0.75
C LYS A 152 -12.18 16.28 0.39
N LYS A 153 -11.61 16.17 -0.81
CA LYS A 153 -10.84 15.02 -1.25
C LYS A 153 -9.71 15.47 -2.15
N ARG A 154 -8.55 14.84 -1.98
CA ARG A 154 -7.40 14.94 -2.88
C ARG A 154 -6.85 13.54 -3.10
N THR A 155 -6.60 13.20 -4.35
CA THR A 155 -5.93 11.96 -4.77
C THR A 155 -4.72 12.36 -5.60
N ASP A 156 -3.60 11.69 -5.38
CA ASP A 156 -2.30 12.02 -5.97
C ASP A 156 -1.41 10.76 -6.02
N THR A 157 -0.23 10.87 -6.65
CA THR A 157 0.76 9.77 -6.67
C THR A 157 1.60 9.75 -5.39
N MET A 158 2.39 8.68 -5.20
CA MET A 158 3.26 8.57 -4.02
C MET A 158 4.33 9.66 -3.90
N ASP A 159 4.68 10.35 -4.99
CA ASP A 159 5.61 11.49 -4.97
C ASP A 159 5.04 12.65 -4.13
N ALA A 160 3.71 12.80 -4.11
CA ALA A 160 3.02 13.82 -3.36
C ALA A 160 2.70 13.40 -1.91
N PHE A 161 3.15 12.23 -1.44
CA PHE A 161 2.78 11.66 -0.15
C PHE A 161 2.96 12.64 1.01
N GLU A 162 4.11 13.31 1.11
CA GLU A 162 4.37 14.25 2.21
C GLU A 162 3.40 15.44 2.19
N SER A 163 3.05 15.93 1.00
CA SER A 163 2.06 17.01 0.86
C SER A 163 0.64 16.55 1.23
N CYS A 164 0.28 15.31 0.90
CA CYS A 164 -0.99 14.69 1.29
C CYS A 164 -1.03 14.38 2.80
N ALA A 165 0.10 14.01 3.39
CA ALA A 165 0.24 13.82 4.84
C ALA A 165 0.06 15.14 5.59
N ASN A 166 0.59 16.25 5.08
CA ASN A 166 0.32 17.59 5.63
C ASN A 166 -1.15 17.98 5.49
N THR A 167 -1.77 17.70 4.34
CA THR A 167 -3.22 17.91 4.15
C THR A 167 -4.04 17.08 5.16
N TYR A 168 -3.60 15.86 5.45
CA TYR A 168 -4.25 15.01 6.45
C TYR A 168 -4.10 15.57 7.86
N ASP A 169 -2.90 16.06 8.22
CA ASP A 169 -2.64 16.75 9.48
C ASP A 169 -3.56 17.99 9.66
N GLU A 170 -3.69 18.80 8.61
CA GLU A 170 -4.63 19.93 8.59
C GLU A 170 -6.07 19.48 8.85
N TYR A 171 -6.55 18.44 8.15
CA TYR A 171 -7.89 17.91 8.37
C TYR A 171 -8.09 17.31 9.75
N LEU A 172 -7.06 16.71 10.35
CA LEU A 172 -7.10 16.23 11.73
C LEU A 172 -7.23 17.39 12.72
N SER A 173 -6.50 18.49 12.52
CA SER A 173 -6.60 19.70 13.35
C SER A 173 -8.01 20.30 13.35
N GLU A 174 -8.77 20.13 12.26
CA GLU A 174 -10.16 20.58 12.17
C GLU A 174 -11.14 19.69 12.98
N VAL A 175 -10.80 18.43 13.28
CA VAL A 175 -11.75 17.44 13.85
C VAL A 175 -11.41 16.89 15.22
N ILE A 176 -10.15 16.99 15.64
CA ILE A 176 -9.67 16.45 16.92
C ILE A 176 -9.92 17.42 18.09
N ASN A 177 -10.17 18.71 17.82
CA ASN A 177 -10.47 19.72 18.86
C ASN A 177 -11.58 19.26 19.84
#